data_AF-A0A923WPA3-F1
#
_entry.id   AF-A0A923WPA3-F1
#
_cell.length_a   1.000
_cell.length_b   1.000
_cell.length_c   1.000
_cell.angle_alpha   90.00
_cell.angle_beta   90.00
_cell.angle_gamma   90.00
#
_symmetry.space_group_name_H-M   'P 1'
#
loop_
_entity.id
_entity.type
_entity.pdbx_description
1 polymer ?
#
loop_
_entity_poly.entity_id
_entity_poly.type
_entity_poly.pdbx_seq_one_letter_code
_entity_poly.pdbx_strand_id
1 'polypeptide(L)'
;MPITAAAQLPLPVDEFFLARQPILGRDQHLVAFELLFRTAGSTEANVTDDAAATAAVISHASQLGMQHVVGAQLAFVNVNAVALMSDYVRFLPADKVILEILETVKATPELLARVLELKTLGFKFALDDVVAESDDVRQLVDLVDIIKIDVKGVDPVLLPVLAKALQRKNKTLLAEKVETVEQFGTCLALGFEYFQGFYFARPVILSGKKIAPSELAILHLLELVNSDADNHTIELAVKRDTLISLNLLRLVNTPAAGMRSRVDTLGEAIEVLGRRQLQRWLQILLYATPGAKVELNLPLLQMATARGKLLELMSLKRHPGQRGAADTAFTVGIMSLTDVLFSMSMRDILATVNVADEVRAALLERAGEYGDMLNVVDLLEKARCGKALGAALGKLDLCIKDLREIELEAFDWINELAQEVH
;
A
#
# COMPACT_ATOMS: atom_id res chain seq x y z
N MET A 1 -27.41 -46.79 1.20
CA MET A 1 -25.97 -46.53 1.30
C MET A 1 -25.75 -45.06 0.99
N PRO A 2 -25.21 -44.26 1.92
CA PRO A 2 -25.06 -42.83 1.70
C PRO A 2 -23.91 -42.58 0.73
N ILE A 3 -24.14 -41.63 -0.17
CA ILE A 3 -23.15 -41.07 -1.08
C ILE A 3 -22.18 -40.26 -0.21
N THR A 4 -20.94 -40.72 -0.11
CA THR A 4 -19.84 -40.01 0.53
C THR A 4 -19.63 -38.68 -0.18
N ALA A 5 -19.86 -37.58 0.53
CA ALA A 5 -19.42 -36.26 0.12
C ALA A 5 -17.89 -36.30 0.01
N ALA A 6 -17.38 -36.26 -1.22
CA ALA A 6 -15.96 -36.07 -1.46
C ALA A 6 -15.58 -34.69 -0.93
N ALA A 7 -14.74 -34.65 0.10
CA ALA A 7 -14.05 -33.44 0.50
C ALA A 7 -13.25 -32.94 -0.70
N GLN A 8 -13.68 -31.82 -1.29
CA GLN A 8 -12.92 -31.15 -2.34
C GLN A 8 -11.58 -30.68 -1.74
N LEU A 9 -10.48 -31.03 -2.41
CA LEU A 9 -9.15 -30.54 -2.05
C LEU A 9 -9.12 -29.00 -2.08
N PRO A 10 -8.28 -28.35 -1.25
CA PRO A 10 -8.09 -26.91 -1.31
C PRO A 10 -7.70 -26.47 -2.74
N LEU A 11 -8.25 -25.34 -3.18
CA LEU A 11 -7.97 -24.74 -4.48
C LEU A 11 -6.46 -24.68 -4.75
N PRO A 12 -5.99 -24.88 -6.00
CA PRO A 12 -4.58 -24.74 -6.33
C PRO A 12 -4.05 -23.37 -5.91
N VAL A 13 -2.90 -23.38 -5.23
CA VAL A 13 -2.24 -22.22 -4.62
C VAL A 13 -1.85 -21.14 -5.65
N ASP A 14 -1.94 -21.42 -6.95
CA ASP A 14 -1.45 -20.58 -8.05
C ASP A 14 -2.49 -19.60 -8.62
N GLU A 15 -3.69 -19.53 -8.05
CA GLU A 15 -4.78 -18.67 -8.55
C GLU A 15 -5.12 -17.46 -7.67
N PHE A 16 -4.27 -17.07 -6.71
CA PHE A 16 -4.55 -15.93 -5.83
C PHE A 16 -3.46 -14.85 -5.88
N PHE A 17 -3.87 -13.59 -5.68
CA PHE A 17 -2.99 -12.45 -5.43
C PHE A 17 -3.40 -11.70 -4.15
N LEU A 18 -2.51 -10.86 -3.64
CA LEU A 18 -2.67 -10.17 -2.37
C LEU A 18 -2.67 -8.65 -2.55
N ALA A 19 -3.85 -8.04 -2.50
CA ALA A 19 -3.96 -6.60 -2.43
C ALA A 19 -3.81 -6.11 -0.97
N ARG A 20 -3.08 -5.00 -0.78
CA ARG A 20 -2.96 -4.31 0.51
C ARG A 20 -3.65 -2.96 0.41
N GLN A 21 -4.56 -2.67 1.33
CA GLN A 21 -5.18 -1.36 1.42
C GLN A 21 -4.73 -0.64 2.70
N PRO A 22 -4.14 0.56 2.60
CA PRO A 22 -3.62 1.26 3.77
C PRO A 22 -4.76 1.80 4.65
N ILE A 23 -4.56 1.67 5.96
CA ILE A 23 -5.39 2.26 7.00
C ILE A 23 -4.56 3.31 7.73
N LEU A 24 -5.06 4.54 7.74
CA LEU A 24 -4.36 5.72 8.22
C LEU A 24 -4.89 6.16 9.57
N GLY A 25 -4.00 6.70 10.41
CA GLY A 25 -4.36 7.35 11.66
C GLY A 25 -4.90 8.76 11.49
N ARG A 26 -5.22 9.41 12.62
CA ARG A 26 -5.66 10.82 12.66
C ARG A 26 -4.62 11.82 12.14
N ASP A 27 -3.35 11.44 12.22
CA ASP A 27 -2.21 12.19 11.70
C ASP A 27 -1.89 11.87 10.23
N GLN A 28 -2.72 11.04 9.58
CA GLN A 28 -2.57 10.55 8.22
C GLN A 28 -1.33 9.66 7.99
N HIS A 29 -0.67 9.19 9.05
CA HIS A 29 0.36 8.16 8.93
C HIS A 29 -0.26 6.78 8.82
N LEU A 30 0.42 5.90 8.10
CA LEU A 30 0.07 4.49 7.97
C LEU A 30 0.14 3.79 9.33
N VAL A 31 -0.98 3.20 9.74
CA VAL A 31 -1.11 2.43 11.00
C VAL A 31 -1.22 0.93 10.72
N ALA A 32 -1.94 0.57 9.67
CA ALA A 32 -2.24 -0.83 9.34
C ALA A 32 -2.48 -1.01 7.84
N PHE A 33 -2.55 -2.27 7.41
CA PHE A 33 -3.07 -2.65 6.10
C PHE A 33 -4.25 -3.60 6.26
N GLU A 34 -5.31 -3.40 5.49
CA GLU A 34 -6.26 -4.47 5.20
C GLU A 34 -5.69 -5.37 4.11
N LEU A 35 -5.76 -6.68 4.35
CA LEU A 35 -5.29 -7.71 3.44
C LEU A 35 -6.47 -8.29 2.65
N LEU A 36 -6.46 -8.04 1.36
CA LEU A 36 -7.48 -8.46 0.42
C LEU A 36 -6.95 -9.58 -0.47
N PHE A 37 -7.34 -10.80 -0.14
CA PHE A 37 -7.02 -11.97 -0.95
C PHE A 37 -8.05 -12.11 -2.06
N ARG A 38 -7.57 -12.26 -3.30
CA ARG A 38 -8.43 -12.29 -4.49
C ARG A 38 -8.06 -13.45 -5.39
N THR A 39 -9.08 -14.13 -5.91
CA THR A 39 -8.89 -15.22 -6.88
C THR A 39 -8.85 -14.65 -8.30
N ALA A 40 -7.96 -15.22 -9.10
CA ALA A 40 -7.76 -14.98 -10.53
C ALA A 40 -9.02 -15.18 -11.38
N GLY A 41 -9.81 -16.21 -11.04
CA GLY A 41 -10.88 -16.74 -11.88
C GLY A 41 -12.28 -16.24 -11.54
N SER A 42 -12.50 -15.59 -10.40
CA SER A 42 -13.83 -15.14 -9.99
C SER A 42 -14.09 -13.69 -10.41
N THR A 43 -15.21 -13.48 -11.09
CA THR A 43 -15.86 -12.16 -11.16
C THR A 43 -16.29 -11.74 -9.77
N GLU A 44 -16.22 -10.42 -9.52
CA GLU A 44 -16.63 -9.73 -8.29
C GLU A 44 -17.69 -10.49 -7.47
N ALA A 45 -17.38 -10.73 -6.20
CA ALA A 45 -18.30 -11.23 -5.17
C ALA A 45 -18.92 -12.63 -5.39
N ASN A 46 -18.18 -13.60 -5.95
CA ASN A 46 -18.57 -15.01 -5.87
C ASN A 46 -17.36 -15.91 -5.59
N VAL A 47 -16.89 -15.91 -4.34
CA VAL A 47 -16.13 -17.05 -3.80
C VAL A 47 -17.17 -17.98 -3.19
N THR A 48 -17.77 -18.85 -4.01
CA THR A 48 -18.75 -19.85 -3.54
C THR A 48 -18.11 -21.03 -2.81
N ASP A 49 -16.90 -20.86 -2.26
CA ASP A 49 -16.30 -21.80 -1.30
C ASP A 49 -15.47 -21.03 -0.25
N ASP A 50 -16.22 -20.26 0.52
CA ASP A 50 -15.79 -19.34 1.59
C ASP A 50 -14.85 -19.97 2.63
N ALA A 51 -14.92 -21.28 2.82
CA ALA A 51 -14.11 -22.03 3.77
C ALA A 51 -12.70 -22.32 3.25
N ALA A 52 -12.59 -22.81 2.01
CA ALA A 52 -11.33 -23.16 1.38
C ALA A 52 -10.50 -21.90 1.06
N ALA A 53 -11.17 -20.84 0.59
CA ALA A 53 -10.52 -19.55 0.38
C ALA A 53 -9.98 -18.99 1.69
N THR A 54 -10.77 -18.94 2.76
CA THR A 54 -10.28 -18.35 4.03
C THR A 54 -9.22 -19.22 4.70
N ALA A 55 -9.30 -20.55 4.61
CA ALA A 55 -8.23 -21.43 5.09
C ALA A 55 -6.94 -21.26 4.27
N ALA A 56 -7.03 -21.07 2.95
CA ALA A 56 -5.88 -20.76 2.11
C ALA A 56 -5.29 -19.39 2.46
N VAL A 57 -6.13 -18.39 2.71
CA VAL A 57 -5.74 -17.04 3.18
C VAL A 57 -4.99 -17.11 4.50
N ILE A 58 -5.55 -17.79 5.50
CA ILE A 58 -4.95 -17.90 6.84
C ILE A 58 -3.66 -18.72 6.78
N SER A 59 -3.67 -19.84 6.07
CA SER A 59 -2.46 -20.66 5.84
C SER A 59 -1.37 -19.85 5.14
N HIS A 60 -1.73 -19.05 4.13
CA HIS A 60 -0.78 -18.23 3.39
C HIS A 60 -0.26 -17.06 4.21
N ALA A 61 -1.13 -16.32 4.91
CA ALA A 61 -0.73 -15.29 5.85
C ALA A 61 0.23 -15.82 6.94
N SER A 62 0.00 -17.06 7.39
CA SER A 62 0.90 -17.75 8.34
C SER A 62 2.21 -18.20 7.68
N GLN A 63 2.18 -18.71 6.45
CA GLN A 63 3.37 -19.18 5.71
C GLN A 63 4.27 -18.05 5.19
N LEU A 64 3.68 -16.97 4.67
CA LEU A 64 4.39 -15.80 4.16
C LEU A 64 5.13 -15.06 5.29
N GLY A 65 4.68 -15.22 6.53
CA GLY A 65 5.13 -14.42 7.65
C GLY A 65 4.54 -13.01 7.57
N MET A 66 3.68 -12.66 8.52
CA MET A 66 2.98 -11.36 8.52
C MET A 66 3.94 -10.16 8.46
N GLN A 67 5.16 -10.32 8.97
CA GLN A 67 6.21 -9.31 8.92
C GLN A 67 6.68 -8.99 7.48
N HIS A 68 6.69 -9.95 6.57
CA HIS A 68 7.05 -9.73 5.16
C HIS A 68 5.94 -8.97 4.41
N VAL A 69 4.69 -9.18 4.81
CA VAL A 69 3.52 -8.61 4.13
C VAL A 69 3.21 -7.19 4.62
N VAL A 70 3.20 -6.96 5.93
CA VAL A 70 2.80 -5.67 6.53
C VAL A 70 3.90 -4.99 7.35
N GLY A 71 5.10 -5.57 7.45
CA GLY A 71 6.22 -4.94 8.15
C GLY A 71 5.96 -4.73 9.65
N ALA A 72 6.13 -3.50 10.10
CA ALA A 72 5.92 -3.12 11.51
C ALA A 72 4.44 -2.90 11.85
N GLN A 73 3.60 -2.70 10.84
CA GLN A 73 2.20 -2.30 10.95
C GLN A 73 1.30 -3.49 11.34
N LEU A 74 0.03 -3.20 11.65
CA LEU A 74 -0.99 -4.21 11.90
C LEU A 74 -1.61 -4.70 10.58
N ALA A 75 -2.13 -5.93 10.59
CA ALA A 75 -2.88 -6.50 9.48
C ALA A 75 -4.35 -6.70 9.86
N PHE A 76 -5.25 -6.15 9.06
CA PHE A 76 -6.67 -6.44 9.14
C PHE A 76 -6.99 -7.57 8.15
N VAL A 77 -7.67 -8.61 8.62
CA VAL A 77 -7.94 -9.82 7.84
C VAL A 77 -9.43 -10.16 7.92
N ASN A 78 -10.07 -10.14 6.75
CA ASN A 78 -11.46 -10.54 6.55
C ASN A 78 -11.69 -12.00 6.94
N VAL A 79 -12.68 -12.23 7.81
CA VAL A 79 -13.08 -13.56 8.27
C VAL A 79 -14.61 -13.72 8.24
N ASN A 80 -15.06 -14.73 7.50
CA ASN A 80 -16.45 -15.18 7.55
C ASN A 80 -16.70 -16.13 8.74
N ALA A 81 -17.95 -16.57 8.90
CA ALA A 81 -18.35 -17.46 9.98
C ALA A 81 -17.57 -18.80 9.96
N VAL A 82 -17.30 -19.36 8.78
CA VAL A 82 -16.59 -20.65 8.67
C VAL A 82 -15.15 -20.52 9.12
N ALA A 83 -14.49 -19.43 8.73
CA ALA A 83 -13.12 -19.13 9.13
C ALA A 83 -13.01 -18.91 10.63
N LEU A 84 -13.89 -18.08 11.22
CA LEU A 84 -13.92 -17.81 12.65
C LEU A 84 -14.07 -19.08 13.50
N MET A 85 -14.92 -20.01 13.04
CA MET A 85 -15.15 -21.28 13.71
C MET A 85 -14.02 -22.29 13.49
N SER A 86 -13.11 -22.03 12.55
CA SER A 86 -11.94 -22.88 12.31
C SER A 86 -10.86 -22.66 13.37
N ASP A 87 -10.11 -23.72 13.68
CA ASP A 87 -8.90 -23.60 14.50
C ASP A 87 -7.71 -23.00 13.74
N TYR A 88 -7.79 -22.88 12.40
CA TYR A 88 -6.72 -22.25 11.63
C TYR A 88 -6.48 -20.80 12.04
N VAL A 89 -7.51 -20.07 12.46
CA VAL A 89 -7.41 -18.68 12.94
C VAL A 89 -6.38 -18.55 14.07
N ARG A 90 -6.19 -19.59 14.89
CA ARG A 90 -5.25 -19.59 16.01
C ARG A 90 -3.78 -19.58 15.57
N PHE A 91 -3.47 -19.87 14.30
CA PHE A 91 -2.11 -19.77 13.77
C PHE A 91 -1.72 -18.34 13.37
N LEU A 92 -2.67 -17.40 13.39
CA LEU A 92 -2.38 -15.99 13.14
C LEU A 92 -1.75 -15.34 14.38
N PRO A 93 -0.78 -14.44 14.21
CA PRO A 93 -0.18 -13.70 15.31
C PRO A 93 -1.17 -12.68 15.88
N ALA A 94 -1.79 -12.99 17.02
CA ALA A 94 -2.84 -12.18 17.64
C ALA A 94 -2.40 -10.75 18.02
N ASP A 95 -1.09 -10.52 18.20
CA ASP A 95 -0.51 -9.20 18.46
C ASP A 95 -0.38 -8.33 17.19
N LYS A 96 -0.45 -8.94 16.01
CA LYS A 96 -0.31 -8.28 14.70
C LYS A 96 -1.58 -8.28 13.86
N VAL A 97 -2.52 -9.16 14.16
CA VAL A 97 -3.73 -9.35 13.34
C VAL A 97 -4.98 -8.86 14.07
N ILE A 98 -5.78 -8.08 13.35
CA ILE A 98 -7.15 -7.73 13.71
C ILE A 98 -8.08 -8.51 12.78
N LEU A 99 -9.00 -9.27 13.35
CA LEU A 99 -9.94 -10.09 12.60
C LEU A 99 -11.20 -9.27 12.27
N GLU A 100 -11.49 -9.12 10.98
CA GLU A 100 -12.65 -8.37 10.50
C GLU A 100 -13.84 -9.30 10.27
N ILE A 101 -14.87 -9.15 11.09
CA ILE A 101 -16.11 -9.90 10.96
C ILE A 101 -16.96 -9.22 9.89
N LEU A 102 -17.18 -9.92 8.78
CA LEU A 102 -17.97 -9.43 7.66
C LEU A 102 -19.42 -9.14 8.06
N GLU A 103 -20.03 -8.16 7.40
CA GLU A 103 -21.42 -7.72 7.55
C GLU A 103 -22.45 -8.83 7.25
N THR A 104 -22.04 -9.84 6.48
CA THR A 104 -22.85 -11.01 6.14
C THR A 104 -22.94 -12.04 7.27
N VAL A 105 -22.08 -11.94 8.30
CA VAL A 105 -21.99 -12.91 9.40
C VAL A 105 -23.10 -12.67 10.43
N LYS A 106 -23.83 -13.73 10.77
CA LYS A 106 -24.92 -13.70 11.76
C LYS A 106 -24.43 -13.91 13.18
N ALA A 107 -24.92 -13.11 14.11
CA ALA A 107 -24.56 -13.16 15.53
C ALA A 107 -25.25 -14.32 16.27
N THR A 108 -24.93 -15.58 15.92
CA THR A 108 -25.48 -16.74 16.63
C THR A 108 -24.79 -16.96 17.98
N PRO A 109 -25.43 -17.63 18.96
CA PRO A 109 -24.81 -17.92 20.25
C PRO A 109 -23.45 -18.62 20.14
N GLU A 110 -23.29 -19.53 19.18
CA GLU A 110 -22.05 -20.25 18.92
C GLU A 110 -20.94 -19.32 18.42
N LEU A 111 -21.28 -18.42 17.49
CA LEU A 111 -20.33 -17.44 16.97
C LEU A 111 -19.89 -16.47 18.07
N LEU A 112 -20.83 -15.95 18.87
CA LEU A 112 -20.54 -15.04 19.98
C LEU A 112 -19.61 -15.71 21.01
N ALA A 113 -19.86 -16.98 21.33
CA ALA A 113 -18.99 -17.76 22.21
C ALA A 113 -17.58 -17.92 21.61
N ARG A 114 -17.48 -18.18 20.30
CA ARG A 114 -16.20 -18.30 19.60
C ARG A 114 -15.41 -16.99 19.57
N VAL A 115 -16.06 -15.86 19.29
CA VAL A 115 -15.40 -14.54 19.32
C VAL A 115 -14.88 -14.24 20.72
N LEU A 116 -15.68 -14.51 21.75
CA LEU A 116 -15.25 -14.33 23.13
C LEU A 116 -14.04 -15.21 23.47
N GLU A 117 -14.06 -16.48 23.07
CA GLU A 117 -12.96 -17.42 23.25
C GLU A 117 -11.67 -16.88 22.60
N LEU A 118 -11.72 -16.52 21.32
CA LEU A 118 -10.57 -15.96 20.60
C LEU A 118 -10.08 -14.65 21.24
N LYS A 119 -10.97 -13.82 21.76
CA LYS A 119 -10.60 -12.60 22.51
C LYS A 119 -9.81 -12.93 23.78
N THR A 120 -10.14 -14.02 24.48
CA THR A 120 -9.34 -14.49 25.63
C THR A 120 -7.93 -14.97 25.23
N LEU A 121 -7.74 -15.36 23.97
CA LEU A 121 -6.44 -15.71 23.39
C LEU A 121 -5.66 -14.47 22.89
N GLY A 122 -6.19 -13.27 23.06
CA GLY A 122 -5.52 -12.01 22.72
C GLY A 122 -5.87 -11.43 21.35
N PHE A 123 -6.75 -12.08 20.58
CA PHE A 123 -7.20 -11.53 19.29
C PHE A 123 -8.04 -10.27 19.49
N LYS A 124 -7.87 -9.33 18.56
CA LYS A 124 -8.71 -8.14 18.42
C LYS A 124 -9.66 -8.31 17.24
N PHE A 125 -10.81 -7.66 17.33
CA PHE A 125 -11.86 -7.78 16.32
C PHE A 125 -12.31 -6.41 15.80
N ALA A 126 -12.65 -6.38 14.51
CA ALA A 126 -13.36 -5.29 13.88
C ALA A 126 -14.70 -5.79 13.30
N LEU A 127 -15.70 -4.92 13.25
CA LEU A 127 -16.89 -5.11 12.41
C LEU A 127 -16.68 -4.41 11.09
N ASP A 128 -16.96 -5.09 9.98
CA ASP A 128 -16.80 -4.58 8.62
C ASP A 128 -18.08 -3.95 8.06
N ASP A 129 -17.93 -2.98 7.15
CA ASP A 129 -18.99 -2.38 6.31
C ASP A 129 -20.29 -1.98 7.08
N VAL A 130 -20.16 -1.42 8.29
CA VAL A 130 -21.31 -1.04 9.12
C VAL A 130 -22.00 0.22 8.58
N VAL A 131 -23.24 0.06 8.11
CA VAL A 131 -24.08 1.18 7.64
C VAL A 131 -25.19 1.60 8.63
N ALA A 132 -25.52 0.73 9.60
CA ALA A 132 -26.56 0.99 10.61
C ALA A 132 -26.40 0.06 11.81
N GLU A 133 -27.04 0.40 12.94
CA GLU A 133 -27.16 -0.48 14.10
C GLU A 133 -28.20 -1.59 13.89
N SER A 134 -27.83 -2.59 13.08
CA SER A 134 -28.62 -3.83 12.91
C SER A 134 -28.61 -4.68 14.18
N ASP A 135 -29.49 -5.68 14.26
CA ASP A 135 -29.54 -6.60 15.40
C ASP A 135 -28.25 -7.43 15.57
N ASP A 136 -27.60 -7.78 14.45
CA ASP A 136 -26.29 -8.46 14.46
C ASP A 136 -25.20 -7.52 15.00
N VAL A 137 -25.15 -6.27 14.52
CA VAL A 137 -24.21 -5.24 15.01
C VAL A 137 -24.40 -4.98 16.50
N ARG A 138 -25.64 -4.88 16.98
CA ARG A 138 -25.92 -4.66 18.41
C ARG A 138 -25.43 -5.79 19.31
N GLN A 139 -25.38 -7.02 18.83
CA GLN A 139 -24.90 -8.17 19.60
C GLN A 139 -23.37 -8.29 19.56
N LEU A 140 -22.75 -7.96 18.44
CA LEU A 140 -21.30 -8.05 18.26
C LEU A 140 -20.54 -6.82 18.78
N VAL A 141 -21.18 -5.65 18.83
CA VAL A 141 -20.54 -4.38 19.20
C VAL A 141 -19.76 -4.46 20.49
N ASP A 142 -20.28 -5.15 21.51
CA ASP A 142 -19.61 -5.25 22.82
C ASP A 142 -18.37 -6.17 22.78
N LEU A 143 -18.31 -7.09 21.82
CA LEU A 143 -17.23 -8.06 21.64
C LEU A 143 -16.09 -7.53 20.77
N VAL A 144 -16.34 -6.57 19.89
CA VAL A 144 -15.32 -6.00 18.99
C VAL A 144 -14.59 -4.79 19.59
N ASP A 145 -13.44 -4.44 19.02
CA ASP A 145 -12.61 -3.32 19.44
C ASP A 145 -12.75 -2.13 18.47
N ILE A 146 -12.90 -2.44 17.18
CA ILE A 146 -13.00 -1.47 16.10
C ILE A 146 -14.31 -1.66 15.34
N ILE A 147 -14.89 -0.56 14.84
CA ILE A 147 -16.05 -0.61 13.94
C ILE A 147 -15.71 0.19 12.70
N LYS A 148 -15.72 -0.50 11.56
CA LYS A 148 -15.52 0.07 10.23
C LYS A 148 -16.88 0.50 9.69
N ILE A 149 -17.01 1.79 9.39
CA ILE A 149 -18.26 2.40 8.92
C ILE A 149 -18.05 2.79 7.46
N ASP A 150 -18.88 2.24 6.57
CA ASP A 150 -18.95 2.65 5.18
C ASP A 150 -19.57 4.06 5.09
N VAL A 151 -18.72 5.09 4.98
CA VAL A 151 -19.17 6.48 4.94
C VAL A 151 -20.01 6.82 3.71
N LYS A 152 -19.91 6.01 2.65
CA LYS A 152 -20.68 6.17 1.41
C LYS A 152 -22.03 5.46 1.49
N GLY A 153 -22.09 4.35 2.23
CA GLY A 153 -23.31 3.58 2.49
C GLY A 153 -24.24 4.25 3.51
N VAL A 154 -23.70 5.07 4.41
CA VAL A 154 -24.49 5.81 5.42
C VAL A 154 -24.98 7.15 4.86
N ASP A 155 -26.24 7.48 5.15
CA ASP A 155 -26.76 8.83 4.89
C ASP A 155 -25.91 9.88 5.65
N PRO A 156 -25.36 10.92 4.97
CA PRO A 156 -24.54 11.94 5.62
C PRO A 156 -25.19 12.61 6.84
N VAL A 157 -26.52 12.69 6.88
CA VAL A 157 -27.27 13.26 8.02
C VAL A 157 -27.29 12.30 9.22
N LEU A 158 -27.25 10.99 8.98
CA LEU A 158 -27.28 9.95 10.00
C LEU A 158 -25.89 9.56 10.51
N LEU A 159 -24.84 9.77 9.72
CA LEU A 159 -23.46 9.45 10.08
C LEU A 159 -23.04 10.02 11.47
N PRO A 160 -23.32 11.30 11.82
CA PRO A 160 -23.00 11.82 13.14
C PRO A 160 -23.74 11.14 14.28
N VAL A 161 -24.96 10.65 14.02
CA VAL A 161 -25.79 9.97 15.02
C VAL A 161 -25.23 8.57 15.28
N LEU A 162 -24.93 7.82 14.23
CA LEU A 162 -24.32 6.49 14.29
C LEU A 162 -22.95 6.54 14.98
N ALA A 163 -22.08 7.44 14.54
CA ALA A 163 -20.74 7.59 15.12
C ALA A 163 -20.80 7.87 16.63
N LYS A 164 -21.65 8.81 17.06
CA LYS A 164 -21.83 9.12 18.49
C LYS A 164 -22.40 7.95 19.29
N ALA A 165 -23.33 7.18 18.72
CA ALA A 165 -23.92 6.05 19.42
C ALA A 165 -22.88 4.95 19.68
N LEU A 166 -22.03 4.65 18.69
CA LEU A 166 -20.97 3.65 18.80
C LEU A 166 -19.81 4.12 19.68
N GLN A 167 -19.42 5.40 19.62
CA GLN A 167 -18.41 5.97 20.50
C GLN A 167 -18.80 5.92 21.98
N ARG A 168 -20.09 6.10 22.32
CA ARG A 168 -20.57 5.94 23.71
C ARG A 168 -20.38 4.52 24.26
N LYS A 169 -20.18 3.53 23.39
CA LYS A 169 -19.84 2.15 23.76
C LYS A 169 -18.31 1.93 23.86
N ASN A 170 -17.51 3.00 23.87
CA ASN A 170 -16.04 2.98 23.91
C ASN A 170 -15.42 2.19 22.76
N LYS A 171 -15.98 2.33 21.55
CA LYS A 171 -15.47 1.67 20.33
C LYS A 171 -14.65 2.63 19.50
N THR A 172 -13.51 2.15 19.00
CA THR A 172 -12.70 2.88 18.02
C THR A 172 -13.40 2.81 16.66
N LEU A 173 -13.55 3.97 16.00
CA LEU A 173 -14.20 4.03 14.69
C LEU A 173 -13.17 4.17 13.57
N LEU A 174 -13.37 3.37 12.54
CA LEU A 174 -12.64 3.42 11.27
C LEU A 174 -13.61 3.86 10.16
N ALA A 175 -13.25 4.91 9.42
CA ALA A 175 -14.03 5.40 8.30
C ALA A 175 -13.56 4.72 7.02
N GLU A 176 -14.43 3.95 6.37
CA GLU A 176 -14.12 3.27 5.11
C GLU A 176 -14.61 4.04 3.91
N LYS A 177 -14.02 3.73 2.74
CA LYS A 177 -14.39 4.32 1.44
C LYS A 177 -14.33 5.85 1.47
N VAL A 178 -13.32 6.39 2.16
CA VAL A 178 -13.02 7.83 2.22
C VAL A 178 -12.31 8.24 0.94
N GLU A 179 -12.99 8.99 0.09
CA GLU A 179 -12.54 9.32 -1.27
C GLU A 179 -12.17 10.81 -1.45
N THR A 180 -12.47 11.67 -0.48
CA THR A 180 -12.13 13.10 -0.53
C THR A 180 -11.59 13.64 0.79
N VAL A 181 -10.84 14.74 0.73
CA VAL A 181 -10.27 15.43 1.90
C VAL A 181 -11.39 15.99 2.79
N GLU A 182 -12.51 16.40 2.22
CA GLU A 182 -13.69 16.88 2.96
C GLU A 182 -14.37 15.76 3.75
N GLN A 183 -14.46 14.55 3.17
CA GLN A 183 -14.97 13.37 3.87
C GLN A 183 -14.05 13.00 5.04
N PHE A 184 -12.73 13.01 4.82
CA PHE A 184 -11.75 12.82 5.89
C PHE A 184 -11.95 13.83 7.02
N GLY A 185 -12.00 15.14 6.70
CA GLY A 185 -12.19 16.19 7.68
C GLY A 185 -13.50 16.07 8.47
N THR A 186 -14.58 15.66 7.80
CA THR A 186 -15.88 15.39 8.44
C THR A 186 -15.78 14.24 9.44
N CYS A 187 -15.21 13.10 9.02
CA CYS A 187 -15.04 11.93 9.88
C CYS A 187 -14.08 12.22 11.05
N LEU A 188 -13.01 12.99 10.82
CA LEU A 188 -12.09 13.41 11.86
C LEU A 188 -12.79 14.26 12.95
N ALA A 189 -13.67 15.19 12.53
CA ALA A 189 -14.47 16.00 13.43
C ALA A 189 -15.54 15.19 14.19
N LEU A 190 -16.02 14.10 13.60
CA LEU A 190 -16.91 13.14 14.26
C LEU A 190 -16.18 12.21 15.22
N GLY A 191 -14.84 12.28 15.31
CA GLY A 191 -14.05 11.51 16.27
C GLY A 191 -13.63 10.12 15.79
N PHE A 192 -13.60 9.89 14.47
CA PHE A 192 -12.98 8.69 13.92
C PHE A 192 -11.47 8.67 14.19
N GLU A 193 -10.91 7.50 14.50
CA GLU A 193 -9.47 7.35 14.77
C GLU A 193 -8.70 6.83 13.57
N TYR A 194 -9.36 6.01 12.74
CA TYR A 194 -8.77 5.40 11.55
C TYR A 194 -9.54 5.74 10.28
N PHE A 195 -8.84 5.73 9.14
CA PHE A 195 -9.38 6.12 7.84
C PHE A 195 -8.84 5.22 6.74
N GLN A 196 -9.71 4.74 5.87
CA GLN A 196 -9.37 3.87 4.75
C GLN A 196 -10.07 4.35 3.48
N GLY A 197 -9.28 4.50 2.40
CA GLY A 197 -9.74 4.97 1.10
C GLY A 197 -8.66 5.77 0.37
N PHE A 198 -8.95 6.19 -0.87
CA PHE A 198 -7.94 6.79 -1.77
C PHE A 198 -7.90 8.33 -1.74
N TYR A 199 -8.48 8.99 -0.73
CA TYR A 199 -8.48 10.46 -0.63
C TYR A 199 -7.08 11.08 -0.66
N PHE A 200 -6.06 10.39 -0.14
CA PHE A 200 -4.66 10.86 -0.11
C PHE A 200 -3.92 10.68 -1.44
N ALA A 201 -4.45 9.86 -2.36
CA ALA A 201 -3.83 9.51 -3.64
C ALA A 201 -4.56 10.15 -4.83
N ARG A 202 -5.43 11.14 -4.58
CA ARG A 202 -6.18 11.87 -5.60
C ARG A 202 -5.64 13.30 -5.75
N PRO A 203 -5.32 13.75 -6.96
CA PRO A 203 -4.78 15.09 -7.15
C PRO A 203 -5.86 16.14 -6.91
N VAL A 204 -5.61 17.06 -5.97
CA VAL A 204 -6.41 18.28 -5.79
C VAL A 204 -5.71 19.39 -6.58
N ILE A 205 -6.08 19.60 -7.84
CA ILE A 205 -5.39 20.59 -8.69
C ILE A 205 -5.67 22.00 -8.16
N LEU A 206 -4.63 22.68 -7.67
CA LEU A 206 -4.72 24.04 -7.15
C LEU A 206 -4.17 25.04 -8.16
N SER A 207 -5.02 25.95 -8.64
CA SER A 207 -4.60 26.99 -9.58
C SER A 207 -3.53 27.90 -8.96
N GLY A 208 -2.42 28.11 -9.67
CA GLY A 208 -1.33 28.99 -9.24
C GLY A 208 -0.34 28.39 -8.23
N LYS A 209 -0.52 27.13 -7.80
CA LYS A 209 0.50 26.41 -7.01
C LYS A 209 1.75 26.21 -7.86
N LYS A 210 2.92 26.40 -7.24
CA LYS A 210 4.23 26.18 -7.85
C LYS A 210 4.98 25.15 -7.03
N ILE A 211 5.80 24.35 -7.71
CA ILE A 211 6.76 23.42 -7.09
C ILE A 211 7.71 24.24 -6.20
N ALA A 212 7.94 23.77 -4.97
CA ALA A 212 8.80 24.45 -4.02
C ALA A 212 10.27 24.44 -4.49
N PRO A 213 11.10 25.43 -4.10
CA PRO A 213 12.50 25.48 -4.51
C PRO A 213 13.30 24.22 -4.17
N SER A 214 13.04 23.60 -3.01
CA SER A 214 13.69 22.35 -2.58
C SER A 214 13.32 21.16 -3.47
N GLU A 215 12.05 21.08 -3.89
CA GLU A 215 11.56 20.04 -4.80
C GLU A 215 12.13 20.24 -6.21
N LEU A 216 12.20 21.49 -6.69
CA LEU A 216 12.86 21.83 -7.96
C LEU A 216 14.35 21.46 -7.95
N ALA A 217 15.04 21.63 -6.81
CA ALA A 217 16.43 21.21 -6.67
C ALA A 217 16.58 19.68 -6.85
N ILE A 218 15.67 18.90 -6.27
CA ILE A 218 15.64 17.43 -6.44
C ILE A 218 15.34 17.06 -7.90
N LEU A 219 14.34 17.68 -8.52
CA LEU A 219 14.00 17.42 -9.93
C LEU A 219 15.15 17.75 -10.88
N HIS A 220 15.86 18.85 -10.64
CA HIS A 220 17.06 19.19 -11.40
C HIS A 220 18.20 18.20 -11.17
N LEU A 221 18.40 17.72 -9.94
CA LEU A 221 19.38 16.66 -9.67
C LEU A 221 19.01 15.36 -10.39
N LEU A 222 17.72 15.00 -10.43
CA LEU A 222 17.26 13.84 -11.20
C LEU A 222 17.54 13.99 -12.69
N GLU A 223 17.31 15.18 -13.26
CA GLU A 223 17.68 15.49 -14.64
C GLU A 223 19.18 15.28 -14.89
N LEU A 224 20.03 15.83 -14.01
CA LEU A 224 21.49 15.67 -14.11
C LEU A 224 21.93 14.20 -14.01
N VAL A 225 21.34 13.44 -13.09
CA VAL A 225 21.67 12.01 -12.88
C VAL A 225 21.23 11.16 -14.07
N ASN A 226 20.08 11.48 -14.67
CA ASN A 226 19.56 10.80 -15.86
C ASN A 226 20.30 11.21 -17.15
N SER A 227 20.99 12.34 -17.13
CA SER A 227 21.89 12.76 -18.20
C SER A 227 23.30 12.20 -18.01
N ASP A 228 24.12 12.23 -19.07
CA ASP A 228 25.55 11.91 -19.00
C ASP A 228 26.39 13.03 -18.33
N ALA A 229 25.79 13.87 -17.47
CA ALA A 229 26.51 14.90 -16.71
C ALA A 229 27.58 14.25 -15.82
N ASP A 230 28.76 14.84 -15.64
CA ASP A 230 29.81 14.24 -14.82
C ASP A 230 29.50 14.29 -13.30
N ASN A 231 30.22 13.48 -12.50
CA ASN A 231 30.00 13.42 -11.04
C ASN A 231 30.26 14.79 -10.37
N HIS A 232 31.16 15.60 -10.93
CA HIS A 232 31.48 16.92 -10.40
C HIS A 232 30.29 17.89 -10.52
N THR A 233 29.59 17.86 -11.65
CA THR A 233 28.38 18.66 -11.89
C THR A 233 27.27 18.27 -10.92
N ILE A 234 27.07 16.97 -10.70
CA ILE A 234 26.12 16.45 -9.71
C ILE A 234 26.50 16.92 -8.31
N GLU A 235 27.78 16.79 -7.93
CA GLU A 235 28.29 17.23 -6.63
C GLU A 235 28.04 18.73 -6.39
N LEU A 236 28.31 19.58 -7.39
CA LEU A 236 28.05 21.02 -7.31
C LEU A 236 26.56 21.32 -7.15
N ALA A 237 25.68 20.57 -7.81
CA ALA A 237 24.24 20.73 -7.66
C ALA A 237 23.76 20.31 -6.26
N VAL A 238 24.26 19.19 -5.72
CA VAL A 238 23.96 18.75 -4.35
C VAL A 238 24.41 19.79 -3.33
N LYS A 239 25.60 20.38 -3.49
CA LYS A 239 26.14 21.42 -2.61
C LYS A 239 25.26 22.67 -2.49
N ARG A 240 24.42 22.97 -3.48
CA ARG A 240 23.53 24.13 -3.45
C ARG A 240 22.40 23.97 -2.44
N ASP A 241 22.06 22.74 -2.07
CA ASP A 241 21.05 22.45 -1.07
C ASP A 241 21.67 21.74 0.14
N THR A 242 21.69 22.44 1.28
CA THR A 242 22.29 21.95 2.52
C THR A 242 21.54 20.74 3.07
N LEU A 243 20.22 20.65 2.90
CA LEU A 243 19.44 19.52 3.39
C LEU A 243 19.71 18.26 2.58
N ILE A 244 19.75 18.37 1.25
CA ILE A 244 20.11 17.24 0.37
C ILE A 244 21.54 16.77 0.69
N SER A 245 22.49 17.69 0.86
CA SER A 245 23.87 17.38 1.22
C SER A 245 23.97 16.59 2.54
N LEU A 246 23.28 17.06 3.59
CA LEU A 246 23.29 16.39 4.90
C LEU A 246 22.61 15.02 4.86
N ASN A 247 21.50 14.90 4.14
CA ASN A 247 20.77 13.65 4.02
C ASN A 247 21.54 12.61 3.21
N LEU A 248 22.28 13.02 2.16
CA LEU A 248 23.14 12.13 1.39
C LEU A 248 24.27 11.55 2.25
N LEU A 249 24.97 12.41 3.01
CA LEU A 249 26.02 11.95 3.92
C LEU A 249 25.49 11.04 5.02
N ARG A 250 24.28 11.29 5.53
CA ARG A 250 23.63 10.40 6.50
C ARG A 250 23.34 9.02 5.90
N LEU A 251 22.74 8.98 4.70
CA LEU A 251 22.40 7.74 4.00
C LEU A 251 23.63 6.85 3.80
N VAL A 252 24.72 7.42 3.28
CA VAL A 252 25.95 6.67 2.99
C VAL A 252 26.64 6.18 4.27
N ASN A 253 26.42 6.85 5.41
CA ASN A 253 27.00 6.47 6.71
C ASN A 253 26.06 5.61 7.58
N THR A 254 24.92 5.14 7.07
CA THR A 254 24.04 4.24 7.82
C THR A 254 24.72 2.86 8.02
N PRO A 255 24.66 2.25 9.21
CA PRO A 255 25.34 0.98 9.52
C PRO A 255 25.01 -0.20 8.58
N ALA A 256 23.83 -0.16 7.94
CA ALA A 256 23.37 -1.18 6.98
C ALA A 256 24.24 -1.29 5.72
N ALA A 257 24.99 -0.24 5.35
CA ALA A 257 25.85 -0.24 4.16
C ALA A 257 27.15 -1.07 4.31
N GLY A 258 27.40 -1.68 5.47
CA GLY A 258 28.53 -2.60 5.69
C GLY A 258 29.92 -1.95 5.59
N MET A 259 30.01 -0.61 5.59
CA MET A 259 31.27 0.11 5.43
C MET A 259 32.09 0.17 6.72
N ARG A 260 33.41 0.00 6.57
CA ARG A 260 34.39 0.10 7.66
C ARG A 260 34.92 1.52 7.89
N SER A 261 34.65 2.46 6.97
CA SER A 261 35.14 3.84 7.01
C SER A 261 33.99 4.83 6.79
N ARG A 262 33.97 5.89 7.60
CA ARG A 262 33.02 6.99 7.48
C ARG A 262 33.31 7.81 6.21
N VAL A 263 32.26 8.18 5.48
CA VAL A 263 32.35 9.06 4.30
C VAL A 263 32.09 10.50 4.74
N ASP A 264 33.05 11.38 4.50
CA ASP A 264 33.01 12.77 4.98
C ASP A 264 32.82 13.79 3.84
N THR A 265 32.95 13.38 2.57
CA THR A 265 32.79 14.27 1.41
C THR A 265 31.64 13.87 0.50
N LEU A 266 31.04 14.84 -0.19
CA LEU A 266 29.93 14.59 -1.12
C LEU A 266 30.39 13.85 -2.39
N GLY A 267 31.61 14.10 -2.87
CA GLY A 267 32.20 13.38 -3.99
C GLY A 267 32.32 11.88 -3.69
N GLU A 268 32.93 11.52 -2.56
CA GLU A 268 33.02 10.13 -2.10
C GLU A 268 31.63 9.51 -1.90
N ALA A 269 30.67 10.26 -1.34
CA ALA A 269 29.31 9.78 -1.16
C ALA A 269 28.62 9.44 -2.50
N ILE A 270 28.77 10.29 -3.52
CA ILE A 270 28.22 10.05 -4.86
C ILE A 270 28.89 8.86 -5.53
N GLU A 271 30.21 8.69 -5.38
CA GLU A 271 30.95 7.55 -5.93
C GLU A 271 30.57 6.23 -5.27
N VAL A 272 30.51 6.21 -3.93
CA VAL A 272 30.15 5.02 -3.15
C VAL A 272 28.71 4.61 -3.42
N LEU A 273 27.77 5.56 -3.43
CA LEU A 273 26.37 5.27 -3.68
C LEU A 273 26.13 4.86 -5.14
N GLY A 274 26.84 5.52 -6.06
CA GLY A 274 26.63 5.38 -7.50
C GLY A 274 25.34 6.06 -7.99
N ARG A 275 25.30 6.36 -9.30
CA ARG A 275 24.23 7.14 -9.93
C ARG A 275 22.84 6.55 -9.76
N ARG A 276 22.72 5.24 -9.94
CA ARG A 276 21.43 4.54 -9.87
C ARG A 276 20.82 4.64 -8.48
N GLN A 277 21.61 4.40 -7.44
CA GLN A 277 21.10 4.46 -6.07
C GLN A 277 20.87 5.92 -5.65
N LEU A 278 21.68 6.86 -6.14
CA LEU A 278 21.44 8.29 -5.99
C LEU A 278 20.10 8.72 -6.60
N GLN A 279 19.79 8.26 -7.82
CA GLN A 279 18.51 8.52 -8.49
C GLN A 279 17.33 8.03 -7.66
N ARG A 280 17.36 6.78 -7.19
CA ARG A 280 16.30 6.19 -6.36
C ARG A 280 16.11 6.97 -5.06
N TRP A 281 17.21 7.30 -4.40
CA TRP A 281 17.16 8.09 -3.17
C TRP A 281 16.58 9.49 -3.41
N LEU A 282 16.96 10.18 -4.47
CA LEU A 282 16.39 11.48 -4.84
C LEU A 282 14.88 11.38 -5.12
N GLN A 283 14.43 10.30 -5.79
CA GLN A 283 13.00 10.06 -6.05
C GLN A 283 12.21 9.81 -4.76
N ILE A 284 12.77 9.06 -3.81
CA ILE A 284 12.19 8.86 -2.47
C ILE A 284 12.15 10.19 -1.70
N LEU A 285 13.24 10.96 -1.76
CA LEU A 285 13.38 12.25 -1.08
C LEU A 285 12.35 13.28 -1.58
N LEU A 286 11.87 13.15 -2.82
CA LEU A 286 10.83 14.01 -3.38
C LEU A 286 9.54 14.01 -2.55
N TYR A 287 9.20 12.87 -1.96
CA TYR A 287 8.00 12.68 -1.14
C TYR A 287 8.25 12.92 0.35
N ALA A 288 9.50 13.17 0.74
CA ALA A 288 9.86 13.43 2.12
C ALA A 288 9.49 14.85 2.52
N THR A 289 9.05 15.03 3.76
CA THR A 289 8.76 16.36 4.30
C THR A 289 10.04 17.19 4.40
N PRO A 290 10.11 18.40 3.82
CA PRO A 290 11.29 19.26 3.87
C PRO A 290 11.75 19.52 5.31
N GLY A 291 13.02 19.22 5.61
CA GLY A 291 13.62 19.47 6.92
C GLY A 291 13.29 18.43 8.01
N ALA A 292 12.48 17.41 7.71
CA ALA A 292 12.22 16.28 8.60
C ALA A 292 13.02 15.03 8.21
N LYS A 293 13.01 14.01 9.07
CA LYS A 293 13.45 12.66 8.66
C LYS A 293 12.48 12.13 7.61
N VAL A 294 12.98 11.29 6.70
CA VAL A 294 12.11 10.58 5.74
C VAL A 294 11.28 9.58 6.55
N GLU A 295 9.96 9.75 6.55
CA GLU A 295 9.04 8.86 7.25
C GLU A 295 8.29 8.00 6.22
N LEU A 296 8.64 6.72 6.13
CA LEU A 296 8.06 5.80 5.13
C LEU A 296 6.61 5.38 5.45
N ASN A 297 6.12 5.71 6.64
CA ASN A 297 4.70 5.59 6.99
C ASN A 297 3.83 6.69 6.34
N LEU A 298 4.42 7.65 5.61
CA LEU A 298 3.64 8.57 4.77
C LEU A 298 2.98 7.77 3.64
N PRO A 299 1.64 7.80 3.52
CA PRO A 299 0.92 6.88 2.65
C PRO A 299 1.21 7.10 1.17
N LEU A 300 1.38 8.35 0.75
CA LEU A 300 1.73 8.66 -0.64
C LEU A 300 3.14 8.14 -1.01
N LEU A 301 4.09 8.25 -0.08
CA LEU A 301 5.45 7.75 -0.26
C LEU A 301 5.47 6.21 -0.32
N GLN A 302 4.75 5.55 0.58
CA GLN A 302 4.63 4.10 0.62
C GLN A 302 4.04 3.58 -0.71
N MET A 303 2.96 4.21 -1.18
CA MET A 303 2.31 3.89 -2.44
C MET A 303 3.25 4.12 -3.62
N ALA A 304 3.86 5.31 -3.74
CA ALA A 304 4.77 5.65 -4.85
C ALA A 304 5.97 4.68 -4.93
N THR A 305 6.54 4.33 -3.78
CA THR A 305 7.67 3.40 -3.68
C THR A 305 7.26 1.97 -4.08
N ALA A 306 6.07 1.52 -3.66
CA ALA A 306 5.51 0.25 -4.10
C ALA A 306 5.29 0.21 -5.61
N ARG A 307 4.70 1.26 -6.20
CA ARG A 307 4.53 1.36 -7.65
C ARG A 307 5.88 1.28 -8.38
N GLY A 308 6.88 2.03 -7.92
CA GLY A 308 8.24 1.98 -8.47
C GLY A 308 8.83 0.57 -8.44
N LYS A 309 8.78 -0.09 -7.29
CA LYS A 309 9.37 -1.43 -7.14
C LYS A 309 8.62 -2.50 -7.94
N LEU A 310 7.29 -2.46 -7.98
CA LEU A 310 6.48 -3.37 -8.79
C LEU A 310 6.81 -3.25 -10.27
N LEU A 311 6.90 -2.02 -10.79
CA LEU A 311 7.27 -1.77 -12.19
C LEU A 311 8.70 -2.24 -12.51
N GLU A 312 9.66 -1.98 -11.62
CA GLU A 312 11.03 -2.47 -11.74
C GLU A 312 11.06 -4.00 -11.92
N LEU A 313 10.37 -4.71 -11.02
CA LEU A 313 10.38 -6.18 -10.99
C LEU A 313 9.62 -6.80 -12.17
N MET A 314 8.49 -6.19 -12.59
CA MET A 314 7.81 -6.58 -13.82
C MET A 314 8.73 -6.43 -15.04
N SER A 315 9.47 -5.32 -15.13
CA SER A 315 10.43 -5.08 -16.21
C SER A 315 11.60 -6.09 -16.17
N LEU A 316 12.14 -6.41 -15.00
CA LEU A 316 13.21 -7.41 -14.86
C LEU A 316 12.77 -8.82 -15.24
N LYS A 317 11.53 -9.20 -14.93
CA LYS A 317 10.96 -10.49 -15.32
C LYS A 317 10.75 -10.57 -16.83
N ARG A 318 10.28 -9.50 -17.46
CA ARG A 318 10.02 -9.47 -18.91
C ARG A 318 11.29 -9.34 -19.74
N HIS A 319 12.24 -8.54 -19.28
CA HIS A 319 13.50 -8.26 -19.96
C HIS A 319 14.71 -8.60 -19.07
N PRO A 320 14.99 -9.89 -18.82
CA PRO A 320 16.10 -10.29 -17.96
C PRO A 320 17.44 -9.70 -18.45
N GLY A 321 18.15 -9.02 -17.54
CA GLY A 321 19.45 -8.40 -17.82
C GLY A 321 19.40 -6.97 -18.37
N GLN A 322 18.23 -6.45 -18.77
CA GLN A 322 18.07 -5.06 -19.23
C GLN A 322 17.85 -4.10 -18.06
N ARG A 323 18.92 -3.82 -17.31
CA ARG A 323 18.83 -2.99 -16.09
C ARG A 323 18.33 -1.55 -16.34
N GLY A 324 18.64 -0.96 -17.49
CA GLY A 324 18.17 0.40 -17.83
C GLY A 324 16.65 0.49 -17.99
N ALA A 325 16.02 -0.56 -18.55
CA ALA A 325 14.56 -0.65 -18.65
C ALA A 325 13.92 -0.75 -17.25
N ALA A 326 14.52 -1.53 -16.36
CA ALA A 326 14.05 -1.65 -14.97
C ALA A 326 14.16 -0.34 -14.18
N ASP A 327 15.26 0.41 -14.34
CA ASP A 327 15.42 1.72 -13.70
C ASP A 327 14.44 2.77 -14.25
N THR A 328 14.12 2.68 -15.55
CA THR A 328 13.07 3.50 -16.18
C THR A 328 11.69 3.12 -15.66
N ALA A 329 11.39 1.83 -15.52
CA ALA A 329 10.14 1.33 -14.96
C ALA A 329 9.95 1.80 -13.51
N PHE A 330 11.01 1.71 -12.68
CA PHE A 330 11.00 2.25 -11.32
C PHE A 330 10.65 3.74 -11.31
N THR A 331 11.29 4.51 -12.18
CA THR A 331 11.05 5.95 -12.34
C THR A 331 9.60 6.24 -12.73
N VAL A 332 9.03 5.52 -13.70
CA VAL A 332 7.63 5.67 -14.09
C VAL A 332 6.70 5.38 -12.90
N GLY A 333 6.96 4.31 -12.15
CA GLY A 333 6.14 3.92 -11.01
C GLY A 333 6.12 4.98 -9.92
N ILE A 334 7.29 5.42 -9.46
CA ILE A 334 7.40 6.41 -8.39
C ILE A 334 6.95 7.81 -8.83
N MET A 335 7.13 8.18 -10.11
CA MET A 335 6.69 9.49 -10.61
C MET A 335 5.18 9.54 -10.91
N SER A 336 4.50 8.40 -10.97
CA SER A 336 3.07 8.31 -11.30
C SER A 336 2.12 9.02 -10.34
N LEU A 337 2.61 9.44 -9.17
CA LEU A 337 1.85 10.13 -8.12
C LEU A 337 2.35 11.56 -7.85
N THR A 338 3.22 12.10 -8.71
CA THR A 338 3.78 13.46 -8.53
C THR A 338 2.76 14.57 -8.77
N ASP A 339 1.70 14.30 -9.54
CA ASP A 339 0.54 15.20 -9.69
C ASP A 339 -0.22 15.37 -8.38
N VAL A 340 -0.36 14.29 -7.61
CA VAL A 340 -0.91 14.33 -6.25
C VAL A 340 0.01 15.12 -5.33
N LEU A 341 1.31 14.76 -5.33
CA LEU A 341 2.33 15.37 -4.47
C LEU A 341 2.39 16.90 -4.64
N PHE A 342 2.53 17.38 -5.87
CA PHE A 342 2.61 18.81 -6.16
C PHE A 342 1.23 19.46 -6.24
N SER A 343 0.16 18.68 -6.28
CA SER A 343 -1.21 19.17 -6.45
C SER A 343 -1.35 20.03 -7.73
N MET A 344 -0.72 19.53 -8.80
CA MET A 344 -0.61 20.13 -10.12
C MET A 344 -0.96 19.09 -11.18
N SER A 345 -1.25 19.50 -12.42
CA SER A 345 -1.44 18.53 -13.49
C SER A 345 -0.12 17.85 -13.84
N MET A 346 -0.15 16.54 -14.12
CA MET A 346 1.04 15.79 -14.60
C MET A 346 1.67 16.45 -15.83
N ARG A 347 0.85 17.06 -16.69
CA ARG A 347 1.32 17.80 -17.88
C ARG A 347 2.19 18.99 -17.50
N ASP A 348 1.78 19.79 -16.52
CA ASP A 348 2.53 20.96 -16.09
C ASP A 348 3.85 20.55 -15.41
N ILE A 349 3.82 19.47 -14.64
CA ILE A 349 5.03 18.92 -13.99
C ILE A 349 6.04 18.46 -15.06
N LEU A 350 5.59 17.65 -16.03
CA LEU A 350 6.46 17.17 -17.11
C LEU A 350 6.85 18.26 -18.12
N ALA A 351 6.30 19.46 -18.05
CA ALA A 351 6.79 20.61 -18.79
C ALA A 351 8.00 21.28 -18.11
N THR A 352 8.18 21.04 -16.80
CA THR A 352 9.30 21.59 -16.01
C THR A 352 10.52 20.67 -15.96
N VAL A 353 10.37 19.39 -16.30
CA VAL A 353 11.44 18.39 -16.24
C VAL A 353 11.56 17.67 -17.57
N ASN A 354 12.80 17.50 -18.03
CA ASN A 354 13.07 16.68 -19.21
C ASN A 354 13.10 15.20 -18.83
N VAL A 355 12.20 14.41 -19.42
CA VAL A 355 12.12 12.96 -19.24
C VAL A 355 12.06 12.30 -20.60
N ALA A 356 12.51 11.04 -20.69
CA ALA A 356 12.43 10.25 -21.91
C ALA A 356 10.97 10.13 -22.43
N ASP A 357 10.81 10.01 -23.74
CA ASP A 357 9.49 9.97 -24.39
C ASP A 357 8.62 8.82 -23.87
N GLU A 358 9.22 7.66 -23.59
CA GLU A 358 8.53 6.50 -23.03
C GLU A 358 7.98 6.77 -21.62
N VAL A 359 8.75 7.49 -20.78
CA VAL A 359 8.32 7.92 -19.45
C VAL A 359 7.17 8.90 -19.56
N ARG A 360 7.28 9.88 -20.46
CA ARG A 360 6.24 10.88 -20.73
C ARG A 360 4.93 10.21 -21.21
N ALA A 361 5.02 9.28 -22.15
CA ALA A 361 3.88 8.56 -22.70
C ALA A 361 3.17 7.71 -21.63
N ALA A 362 3.92 7.02 -20.77
CA ALA A 362 3.35 6.22 -19.68
C ALA A 362 2.65 7.09 -18.62
N LEU A 363 3.27 8.22 -18.24
CA LEU A 363 2.74 9.10 -17.20
C LEU A 363 1.52 9.92 -17.66
N LEU A 364 1.48 10.37 -18.92
CA LEU A 364 0.39 11.21 -19.45
C LEU A 364 -0.75 10.39 -20.06
N GLU A 365 -0.42 9.37 -20.83
CA GLU A 365 -1.37 8.69 -21.72
C GLU A 365 -1.60 7.23 -21.32
N ARG A 366 -0.85 6.72 -20.33
CA ARG A 366 -0.80 5.28 -19.97
C ARG A 366 -0.47 4.42 -21.20
N ALA A 367 0.38 4.95 -22.08
CA ALA A 367 0.79 4.31 -23.32
C ALA A 367 2.13 3.56 -23.17
N GLY A 368 2.36 2.61 -24.07
CA GLY A 368 3.56 1.79 -24.08
C GLY A 368 3.63 0.77 -22.94
N GLU A 369 4.74 0.05 -22.88
CA GLU A 369 4.95 -1.04 -21.93
C GLU A 369 4.82 -0.58 -20.47
N TYR A 370 5.45 0.54 -20.11
CA TYR A 370 5.35 1.07 -18.74
C TYR A 370 3.94 1.56 -18.40
N GLY A 371 3.16 2.00 -19.41
CA GLY A 371 1.75 2.33 -19.25
C GLY A 371 0.88 1.11 -18.95
N ASP A 372 1.12 0.00 -19.64
CA ASP A 372 0.46 -1.29 -19.36
C ASP A 372 0.84 -1.81 -17.96
N MET A 373 2.10 -1.65 -17.52
CA MET A 373 2.52 -1.98 -16.14
C MET A 373 1.81 -1.11 -15.09
N LEU A 374 1.68 0.21 -15.32
CA LEU A 374 0.90 1.08 -14.44
C LEU A 374 -0.56 0.64 -14.34
N ASN A 375 -1.16 0.18 -15.44
CA ASN A 375 -2.52 -0.33 -15.45
C ASN A 375 -2.67 -1.61 -14.60
N VAL A 376 -1.67 -2.51 -14.61
CA VAL A 376 -1.67 -3.67 -13.69
C VAL A 376 -1.66 -3.20 -12.24
N VAL A 377 -0.80 -2.24 -11.89
CA VAL A 377 -0.72 -1.70 -10.52
C VAL A 377 -2.02 -1.01 -10.10
N ASP A 378 -2.64 -0.21 -10.97
CA ASP A 378 -3.93 0.44 -10.70
C ASP A 378 -5.06 -0.59 -10.45
N LEU A 379 -5.01 -1.75 -11.10
CA LEU A 379 -5.96 -2.85 -10.87
C LEU A 379 -5.73 -3.54 -9.52
N LEU A 380 -4.46 -3.75 -9.13
CA LEU A 380 -4.10 -4.36 -7.85
C LEU A 380 -4.53 -3.51 -6.67
N GLU A 381 -4.21 -2.22 -6.71
CA GLU A 381 -4.53 -1.28 -5.63
C GLU A 381 -6.05 -1.18 -5.41
N LYS A 382 -6.85 -1.22 -6.50
CA LYS A 382 -8.32 -1.22 -6.42
C LYS A 382 -8.89 -2.61 -6.12
N ALA A 383 -8.05 -3.60 -5.84
CA ALA A 383 -8.41 -5.00 -5.64
C ALA A 383 -9.34 -5.57 -6.74
N ARG A 384 -9.18 -5.08 -7.98
CA ARG A 384 -9.97 -5.53 -9.14
C ARG A 384 -9.42 -6.85 -9.64
N CYS A 385 -10.22 -7.90 -9.54
CA CYS A 385 -9.85 -9.27 -9.93
C CYS A 385 -10.53 -9.71 -11.24
N GLY A 386 -10.20 -10.93 -11.69
CA GLY A 386 -10.84 -11.57 -12.83
C GLY A 386 -10.23 -11.21 -14.19
N LYS A 387 -11.08 -11.21 -15.23
CA LYS A 387 -10.67 -11.07 -16.64
C LYS A 387 -9.86 -9.81 -16.95
N ALA A 388 -10.11 -8.71 -16.24
CA ALA A 388 -9.41 -7.45 -16.47
C ALA A 388 -7.92 -7.54 -16.09
N LEU A 389 -7.62 -8.08 -14.90
CA LEU A 389 -6.24 -8.31 -14.46
C LEU A 389 -5.55 -9.35 -15.33
N GLY A 390 -6.22 -10.46 -15.64
CA GLY A 390 -5.68 -11.48 -16.53
C GLY A 390 -5.35 -10.93 -17.93
N ALA A 391 -6.20 -10.08 -18.49
CA ALA A 391 -5.93 -9.43 -19.78
C ALA A 391 -4.77 -8.43 -19.71
N ALA A 392 -4.66 -7.66 -18.62
CA ALA A 392 -3.55 -6.72 -18.42
C ALA A 392 -2.21 -7.45 -18.27
N LEU A 393 -2.17 -8.53 -17.48
CA LEU A 393 -0.97 -9.37 -17.34
C LEU A 393 -0.61 -10.06 -18.66
N GLY A 394 -1.60 -10.53 -19.42
CA GLY A 394 -1.40 -11.17 -20.72
C GLY A 394 -0.71 -10.26 -21.76
N LYS A 395 -0.95 -8.94 -21.72
CA LYS A 395 -0.21 -7.99 -22.57
C LYS A 395 1.28 -7.89 -22.21
N LEU A 396 1.62 -8.19 -20.97
CA LEU A 396 2.96 -8.14 -20.43
C LEU A 396 3.68 -9.49 -20.46
N ASP A 397 3.04 -10.53 -21.00
CA ASP A 397 3.51 -11.92 -20.95
C ASP A 397 3.76 -12.42 -19.52
N LEU A 398 3.01 -11.89 -18.55
CA LEU A 398 3.07 -12.27 -17.14
C LEU A 398 1.87 -13.13 -16.75
N CYS A 399 2.04 -14.00 -15.77
CA CYS A 399 0.94 -14.71 -15.13
C CYS A 399 0.75 -14.28 -13.67
N ILE A 400 -0.31 -14.77 -13.03
CA ILE A 400 -0.65 -14.41 -11.63
C ILE A 400 0.40 -14.94 -10.65
N LYS A 401 1.02 -16.07 -10.97
CA LYS A 401 2.14 -16.59 -10.18
C LYS A 401 3.32 -15.61 -10.22
N ASP A 402 3.67 -15.08 -11.38
CA ASP A 402 4.74 -14.09 -11.50
C ASP A 402 4.39 -12.83 -10.71
N LEU A 403 3.13 -12.38 -10.82
CA LEU A 403 2.67 -11.21 -10.10
C LEU A 403 2.82 -11.36 -8.59
N ARG A 404 2.42 -12.51 -8.03
CA ARG A 404 2.57 -12.79 -6.60
C ARG A 404 4.05 -12.77 -6.17
N GLU A 405 4.93 -13.39 -6.94
CA GLU A 405 6.38 -13.37 -6.65
C GLU A 405 6.90 -11.92 -6.63
N ILE A 406 6.48 -11.11 -7.61
CA ILE A 406 6.83 -9.69 -7.72
C ILE A 406 6.27 -8.89 -6.52
N GLU A 407 5.03 -9.11 -6.12
CA GLU A 407 4.41 -8.41 -4.98
C GLU A 407 5.16 -8.68 -3.67
N LEU A 408 5.48 -9.95 -3.38
CA LEU A 408 6.19 -10.34 -2.17
C LEU A 408 7.60 -9.72 -2.13
N GLU A 409 8.34 -9.82 -3.23
CA GLU A 409 9.67 -9.21 -3.32
C GLU A 409 9.61 -7.68 -3.19
N ALA A 410 8.57 -7.03 -3.74
CA ALA A 410 8.37 -5.61 -3.57
C ALA A 410 8.08 -5.22 -2.11
N PHE A 411 7.27 -6.02 -1.40
CA PHE A 411 6.90 -5.74 -0.02
C PHE A 411 8.09 -5.91 0.92
N ASP A 412 8.88 -6.96 0.73
CA ASP A 412 10.12 -7.19 1.46
C ASP A 412 11.09 -6.03 1.31
N TRP A 413 11.32 -5.59 0.07
CA TRP A 413 12.21 -4.46 -0.20
C TRP A 413 11.76 -3.16 0.47
N ILE A 414 10.45 -2.88 0.50
CA ILE A 414 9.91 -1.70 1.19
C ILE A 414 10.10 -1.80 2.71
N ASN A 415 9.93 -3.00 3.28
CA ASN A 415 10.11 -3.23 4.70
C ASN A 415 11.59 -3.07 5.11
N GLU A 416 12.52 -3.53 4.27
CA GLU A 416 13.97 -3.30 4.44
C GLU A 416 14.30 -1.81 4.39
N LEU A 417 13.77 -1.09 3.39
CA LEU A 417 13.95 0.36 3.27
C LEU A 417 13.45 1.10 4.54
N ALA A 418 12.34 0.64 5.13
CA ALA A 418 11.82 1.19 6.39
C ALA A 418 12.77 0.98 7.58
N GLN A 419 13.52 -0.12 7.60
CA GLN A 419 14.52 -0.39 8.63
C GLN A 419 15.82 0.40 8.42
N GLU A 420 16.21 0.67 7.17
CA GLU A 420 17.44 1.40 6.85
C GLU A 420 17.34 2.92 7.07
N VAL A 421 16.13 3.47 6.96
CA VAL A 421 15.89 4.92 7.10
C VAL A 421 15.74 5.35 8.58
N HIS A 422 15.51 4.40 9.49
CA HIS A 422 15.40 4.63 10.95
C HIS A 422 16.74 4.43 11.67
#